data_AF-A0A1L7WGK6-F1
#
_entry.id   AF-A0A1L7WGK6-F1
#
_cell.length_a   1.000
_cell.length_b   1.000
_cell.length_c   1.000
_cell.angle_alpha   90.00
_cell.angle_beta   90.00
_cell.angle_gamma   90.00
#
_symmetry.space_group_name_H-M   'P 1'
#
loop_
_entity.id
_entity.type
_entity.pdbx_description
1 polymer ?
#
loop_
_entity_poly.entity_id
_entity_poly.type
_entity_poly.pdbx_seq_one_letter_code
_entity_poly.pdbx_strand_id
1 'polypeptide(L)'
;MASPSNSPSRSNTPSDNTNAIPDAGPQEPDLPLTLASSMILTSLPRDAASALSAAGEFPKPKVTVHFKAVGSAPAVRNQVCKISSTQRFEAVVSYLRRTLKVGPTDSVFLYVNSSFAPALDEIVGNLHRCFKDSNDRLIVSYSMTPAFG
;
A
#
# COMPACT_ATOMS: atom_id res chain seq x y z
N MET A 1 76.40 14.68 22.78
CA MET A 1 75.17 14.13 23.41
C MET A 1 74.02 15.03 22.97
N ALA A 2 73.08 14.46 22.21
CA ALA A 2 71.74 14.95 21.81
C ALA A 2 71.56 16.32 21.10
N SER A 3 71.28 16.25 19.79
CA SER A 3 70.09 16.90 19.17
C SER A 3 68.85 16.00 19.44
N PRO A 4 67.56 16.42 19.29
CA PRO A 4 67.09 17.44 18.33
C PRO A 4 65.89 18.32 18.72
N SER A 5 65.61 19.25 17.79
CA SER A 5 64.33 19.85 17.40
C SER A 5 63.07 19.02 17.68
N ASN A 6 61.96 19.72 17.94
CA ASN A 6 60.86 19.94 16.99
C ASN A 6 59.55 20.15 17.76
N SER A 7 58.89 21.28 17.51
CA SER A 7 57.51 21.54 17.91
C SER A 7 56.55 20.53 17.25
N PRO A 8 55.51 20.05 17.95
CA PRO A 8 54.40 19.39 17.29
C PRO A 8 53.17 20.30 17.30
N SER A 9 52.93 20.93 16.15
CA SER A 9 51.60 21.25 15.67
C SER A 9 50.83 19.93 15.57
N ARG A 10 49.86 19.68 16.46
CA ARG A 10 48.95 18.54 16.32
C ARG A 10 47.78 18.93 15.43
N SER A 11 47.92 18.61 14.16
CA SER A 11 46.80 18.28 13.29
C SER A 11 46.15 16.98 13.76
N ASN A 12 44.84 16.99 13.99
CA ASN A 12 43.97 15.87 13.67
C ASN A 12 42.56 16.40 13.48
N THR A 13 42.21 16.67 12.22
CA THR A 13 40.84 16.62 11.72
C THR A 13 40.34 15.18 11.83
N PRO A 14 39.21 14.91 12.51
CA PRO A 14 38.30 13.88 12.07
C PRO A 14 37.37 14.52 11.03
N SER A 15 37.54 14.12 9.77
CA SER A 15 36.39 14.06 8.88
C SER A 15 35.46 13.00 9.44
N ASP A 16 34.28 13.39 9.92
CA ASP A 16 33.09 12.58 9.74
C ASP A 16 31.86 13.49 9.71
N ASN A 17 31.16 13.43 8.59
CA ASN A 17 29.88 14.07 8.39
C ASN A 17 28.91 13.58 9.46
N THR A 18 28.51 14.44 10.38
CA THR A 18 27.25 14.26 11.07
C THR A 18 26.46 15.56 10.97
N ASN A 19 25.93 15.78 9.77
CA ASN A 19 24.62 16.42 9.62
C ASN A 19 23.62 15.43 10.29
N ALA A 20 23.69 15.35 11.62
CA ALA A 20 22.90 14.44 12.43
C ALA A 20 21.47 14.95 12.35
N ILE A 21 20.68 14.27 11.52
CA ILE A 21 19.23 14.29 11.57
C ILE A 21 18.88 14.08 13.05
N PRO A 22 18.09 14.95 13.70
CA PRO A 22 17.58 14.65 15.02
C PRO A 22 16.87 13.30 14.89
N ASP A 23 17.34 12.30 15.63
CA ASP A 23 16.65 11.03 15.83
C ASP A 23 15.36 11.35 16.60
N ALA A 24 14.37 11.86 15.86
CA ALA A 24 12.99 11.72 16.24
C ALA A 24 12.70 10.25 16.04
N GLY A 25 13.03 9.46 17.07
CA GLY A 25 12.57 8.09 17.18
C GLY A 25 11.07 8.02 16.87
N PRO A 26 10.58 6.85 16.43
CA PRO A 26 9.16 6.72 16.16
C PRO A 26 8.40 7.16 17.41
N GLN A 27 7.70 8.29 17.32
CA GLN A 27 6.52 8.51 18.12
C GLN A 27 5.50 7.49 17.62
N GLU A 28 5.74 6.22 17.97
CA GLU A 28 4.66 5.30 18.19
C GLU A 28 3.75 6.03 19.19
N PRO A 29 2.48 6.28 18.86
CA PRO A 29 1.54 6.52 19.92
C PRO A 29 1.55 5.23 20.74
N ASP A 30 2.34 5.19 21.81
CA ASP A 30 2.13 4.31 22.95
C ASP A 30 0.79 4.76 23.56
N LEU A 31 -0.28 4.42 22.85
CA LEU A 31 -1.59 4.36 23.43
C LEU A 31 -1.62 2.94 23.97
N PRO A 32 -1.24 2.71 25.24
CA PRO A 32 -1.46 1.40 25.81
C PRO A 32 -2.97 1.19 25.64
N LEU A 33 -3.35 0.06 25.04
CA LEU A 33 -4.75 -0.36 24.88
C LEU A 33 -5.27 -0.75 26.27
N THR A 34 -5.24 0.22 27.18
CA THR A 34 -5.67 0.13 28.54
C THR A 34 -7.18 0.08 28.52
N LEU A 35 -7.75 -0.64 29.46
CA LEU A 35 -9.19 -0.67 29.68
C LEU A 35 -9.77 0.75 29.89
N ALA A 36 -8.94 1.71 30.34
CA ALA A 36 -9.30 3.12 30.43
C ALA A 36 -9.59 3.76 29.06
N SER A 37 -8.81 3.44 28.01
CA SER A 37 -9.08 3.90 26.65
C SER A 37 -10.43 3.39 26.12
N SER A 38 -10.85 2.17 26.48
CA SER A 38 -12.18 1.64 26.13
C SER A 38 -13.32 2.43 26.79
N MET A 39 -13.14 2.93 28.01
CA MET A 39 -14.14 3.78 28.68
C MET A 39 -14.32 5.10 27.96
N ILE A 40 -13.22 5.71 27.49
CA ILE A 40 -13.25 6.98 26.74
C ILE A 40 -13.98 6.79 25.39
N LEU A 41 -13.76 5.66 24.71
CA LEU A 41 -14.49 5.30 23.48
C LEU A 41 -16.00 5.11 23.74
N THR A 42 -16.38 4.63 24.92
CA THR A 42 -17.80 4.41 25.27
C THR A 42 -18.51 5.72 25.64
N SER A 43 -17.78 6.73 26.13
CA SER A 43 -18.31 8.05 26.49
C SER A 43 -18.10 9.11 25.41
N LEU A 44 -17.79 8.71 24.18
CA LEU A 44 -17.48 9.65 23.10
C LEU A 44 -18.75 10.42 22.67
N PRO A 45 -18.68 11.74 22.41
CA PRO A 45 -19.81 12.51 21.90
C PRO A 45 -20.38 11.89 20.61
N ARG A 46 -21.70 12.00 20.45
CA ARG A 46 -22.49 11.31 19.42
C ARG A 46 -21.98 11.56 18.00
N ASP A 47 -21.51 12.77 17.72
CA ASP A 47 -20.91 13.13 16.43
C ASP A 47 -19.61 12.38 16.14
N ALA A 48 -18.72 12.26 17.13
CA ALA A 48 -17.46 11.53 16.97
C ALA A 48 -17.68 10.02 16.87
N ALA A 49 -18.66 9.46 17.60
CA ALA A 49 -19.05 8.05 17.45
C ALA A 49 -19.66 7.76 16.07
N SER A 50 -20.50 8.68 15.56
CA SER A 50 -21.10 8.59 14.23
C SER A 50 -20.03 8.66 13.12
N ALA A 51 -19.09 9.60 13.23
CA ALA A 51 -17.98 9.74 12.29
C ALA A 51 -17.08 8.49 12.29
N LEU A 52 -16.81 7.89 13.46
CA LEU A 52 -16.03 6.65 13.56
C LEU A 52 -16.76 5.48 12.90
N SER A 53 -18.07 5.34 13.11
CA SER A 53 -18.86 4.29 12.46
C SER A 53 -18.88 4.45 10.93
N ALA A 54 -18.88 5.68 10.42
CA ALA A 54 -18.85 5.98 8.99
C ALA A 54 -17.44 5.86 8.37
N ALA A 55 -16.37 5.87 9.17
CA ALA A 55 -14.99 5.88 8.67
C ALA A 55 -14.61 4.57 7.94
N GLY A 56 -15.25 3.45 8.27
CA GLY A 56 -15.09 2.16 7.58
C GLY A 56 -16.09 1.93 6.44
N GLU A 57 -17.05 2.84 6.25
CA GLU A 57 -18.09 2.70 5.25
C GLU A 57 -17.58 3.19 3.89
N PHE A 58 -17.75 2.36 2.86
CA PHE A 58 -17.48 2.79 1.49
C PHE A 58 -18.72 3.47 0.92
N PRO A 59 -18.62 4.73 0.43
CA PRO A 59 -19.78 5.45 -0.10
C PRO A 59 -20.41 4.76 -1.32
N LYS A 60 -19.62 3.92 -2.02
CA LYS A 60 -20.09 3.05 -3.10
C LYS A 60 -19.94 1.60 -2.64
N PRO A 61 -21.04 0.82 -2.51
CA PRO A 61 -20.96 -0.58 -2.10
C PRO A 61 -20.33 -1.48 -3.17
N LYS A 62 -20.33 -1.02 -4.43
CA LYS A 62 -19.67 -1.69 -5.55
C LYS A 62 -18.81 -0.70 -6.30
N VAL A 63 -17.60 -1.11 -6.62
CA VAL A 63 -16.65 -0.35 -7.41
C VAL A 63 -16.51 -0.95 -8.80
N THR A 64 -16.22 -0.10 -9.78
CA THR A 64 -16.03 -0.53 -11.16
C THR A 64 -14.54 -0.78 -11.39
N VAL A 65 -14.20 -2.01 -11.76
CA VAL A 65 -12.83 -2.43 -12.07
C VAL A 65 -12.72 -2.64 -13.59
N HIS A 66 -11.71 -2.04 -14.20
CA HIS A 66 -11.37 -2.21 -15.61
C HIS A 66 -10.10 -3.04 -15.73
N PHE A 67 -10.23 -4.26 -16.24
CA PHE A 67 -9.11 -5.13 -16.55
C PHE A 67 -8.46 -4.73 -17.86
N LYS A 68 -7.13 -4.70 -17.89
CA LYS A 68 -6.35 -4.41 -19.10
C LYS A 68 -5.30 -5.50 -19.30
N ALA A 69 -5.33 -6.16 -20.45
CA ALA A 69 -4.27 -7.10 -20.81
C ALA A 69 -2.97 -6.34 -21.08
N VAL A 70 -1.85 -6.82 -20.53
CA VAL A 70 -0.51 -6.29 -20.79
C VAL A 70 0.39 -7.39 -21.31
N GLY A 71 1.16 -7.08 -22.36
CA GLY A 71 2.07 -8.01 -23.03
C GLY A 71 1.31 -9.08 -23.81
N SER A 72 1.69 -10.35 -23.62
CA SER A 72 1.13 -11.50 -24.33
C SER A 72 -0.08 -12.14 -23.62
N ALA A 73 -0.68 -11.46 -22.64
CA ALA A 73 -1.81 -12.00 -21.90
C ALA A 73 -3.10 -12.06 -22.75
N PRO A 74 -3.88 -13.16 -22.69
CA PRO A 74 -5.16 -13.26 -23.40
C PRO A 74 -6.17 -12.21 -22.92
N ALA A 75 -6.92 -11.60 -23.84
CA ALA A 75 -7.94 -10.62 -23.49
C ALA A 75 -9.16 -11.28 -22.83
N VAL A 76 -9.57 -10.78 -21.66
CA VAL A 76 -10.83 -11.21 -21.02
C VAL A 76 -12.06 -10.75 -21.78
N ARG A 77 -13.12 -11.58 -21.75
CA ARG A 77 -14.40 -11.28 -22.41
C ARG A 77 -15.08 -10.03 -21.84
N ASN A 78 -15.00 -9.83 -20.53
CA ASN A 78 -15.56 -8.68 -19.82
C ASN A 78 -14.42 -7.86 -19.21
N GLN A 79 -13.99 -6.82 -19.92
CA GLN A 79 -12.93 -5.92 -19.42
C GLN A 79 -13.41 -5.05 -18.26
N VAL A 80 -14.73 -4.90 -18.05
CA VAL A 80 -15.28 -4.09 -16.97
C VAL A 80 -16.18 -4.95 -16.09
N CYS A 81 -15.87 -5.01 -14.80
CA CYS A 81 -16.63 -5.76 -13.80
C CYS A 81 -16.94 -4.88 -12.58
N LYS A 82 -18.05 -5.17 -11.90
CA LYS A 82 -18.41 -4.52 -10.64
C LYS A 82 -18.11 -5.49 -9.50
N ILE A 83 -17.29 -5.04 -8.54
CA ILE A 83 -16.85 -5.84 -7.40
C ILE A 83 -17.28 -5.14 -6.12
N SER A 84 -17.63 -5.90 -5.08
CA SER A 84 -17.95 -5.34 -3.76
C SER A 84 -16.75 -4.56 -3.23
N SER A 85 -16.98 -3.36 -2.69
CA SER A 85 -15.90 -2.53 -2.12
C SER A 85 -15.25 -3.19 -0.90
N THR A 86 -15.97 -4.03 -0.17
CA THR A 86 -15.48 -4.78 1.00
C THR A 86 -14.65 -6.01 0.66
N GLN A 87 -14.58 -6.39 -0.63
CA GLN A 87 -13.85 -7.59 -1.04
C GLN A 87 -12.33 -7.35 -1.03
N ARG A 88 -11.57 -8.39 -0.68
CA ARG A 88 -10.11 -8.42 -0.80
C ARG A 88 -9.65 -8.58 -2.25
N PHE A 89 -8.44 -8.11 -2.54
CA PHE A 89 -7.84 -8.21 -3.86
C PHE A 89 -7.58 -9.66 -4.31
N GLU A 90 -7.39 -10.61 -3.39
CA GLU A 90 -7.25 -12.05 -3.73
C GLU A 90 -8.44 -12.57 -4.57
N ALA A 91 -9.64 -12.07 -4.30
CA ALA A 91 -10.85 -12.50 -4.99
C ALA A 91 -10.84 -12.04 -6.45
N VAL A 92 -10.23 -10.88 -6.71
CA VAL A 92 -10.01 -10.31 -8.04
C VAL A 92 -9.02 -11.19 -8.82
N VAL A 93 -7.91 -11.58 -8.19
CA VAL A 93 -6.92 -12.51 -8.76
C VAL A 93 -7.59 -13.85 -9.09
N SER A 94 -8.33 -14.42 -8.14
CA SER A 94 -9.03 -15.70 -8.31
C SER A 94 -10.12 -15.63 -9.39
N TYR A 95 -10.83 -14.50 -9.50
CA TYR A 95 -11.80 -14.26 -10.58
C TYR A 95 -11.11 -14.24 -11.95
N LEU A 96 -9.99 -13.53 -12.05
CA LEU A 96 -9.26 -13.41 -13.30
C LEU A 96 -8.66 -14.76 -13.74
N ARG A 97 -8.11 -15.54 -12.79
CA ARG A 97 -7.58 -16.89 -13.07
C ARG A 97 -8.66 -17.81 -13.65
N ARG A 98 -9.86 -17.80 -13.05
CA ARG A 98 -11.02 -18.57 -13.54
C ARG A 98 -11.49 -18.10 -14.92
N THR A 99 -11.48 -16.80 -15.16
CA THR A 99 -11.93 -16.20 -16.42
C THR A 99 -10.98 -16.51 -17.58
N LEU A 100 -9.67 -16.46 -17.33
CA LEU A 100 -8.62 -16.77 -18.30
C LEU A 100 -8.39 -18.27 -18.50
N LYS A 101 -8.97 -19.12 -17.63
CA LYS A 101 -8.74 -20.58 -17.59
C LYS A 101 -7.25 -20.96 -17.49
N VAL A 102 -6.48 -20.17 -16.74
CA VAL A 102 -5.08 -20.46 -16.46
C VAL A 102 -4.93 -21.64 -15.51
N GLY A 103 -3.86 -22.42 -15.69
CA GLY A 103 -3.59 -23.57 -14.84
C GLY A 103 -3.23 -23.18 -13.39
N PRO A 104 -3.25 -24.15 -12.46
CA PRO A 104 -2.78 -23.93 -11.09
C PRO A 104 -1.30 -23.53 -11.04
N THR A 105 -0.51 -24.02 -12.00
CA THR A 105 0.93 -23.80 -12.14
C THR A 105 1.27 -22.46 -12.79
N ASP A 106 0.33 -21.86 -13.52
CA ASP A 106 0.55 -20.58 -14.20
C ASP A 106 0.47 -19.42 -13.20
N SER A 107 1.44 -18.53 -13.31
CA SER A 107 1.49 -17.29 -12.53
C SER A 107 0.76 -16.18 -13.27
N VAL A 108 -0.04 -15.40 -12.52
CA VAL A 108 -0.72 -14.22 -13.05
C VAL A 108 -0.37 -13.04 -12.16
N PHE A 109 0.20 -12.01 -12.78
CA PHE A 109 0.60 -10.78 -12.10
C PHE A 109 -0.43 -9.70 -12.40
N LEU A 110 -0.93 -9.04 -11.34
CA LEU A 110 -1.90 -7.97 -11.44
C LEU A 110 -1.29 -6.70 -10.87
N TYR A 111 -1.47 -5.60 -11.59
CA TYR A 111 -0.94 -4.28 -11.26
C TYR A 111 -2.08 -3.27 -11.28
N VAL A 112 -2.13 -2.39 -10.29
CA VAL A 112 -3.04 -1.24 -10.31
C VAL A 112 -2.40 -0.13 -11.13
N ASN A 113 -3.15 0.41 -12.08
CA ASN A 113 -2.71 1.48 -13.00
C ASN A 113 -1.39 1.20 -13.75
N SER A 114 -0.99 -0.07 -13.89
CA SER A 114 0.31 -0.49 -14.46
C SER A 114 1.53 0.05 -13.70
N SER A 115 1.39 0.31 -12.39
CA SER A 115 2.47 0.90 -11.59
C SER A 115 2.95 -0.03 -10.47
N PHE A 116 2.03 -0.61 -9.70
CA PHE A 116 2.38 -1.43 -8.54
C PHE A 116 1.44 -2.63 -8.40
N ALA A 117 1.92 -3.70 -7.77
CA ALA A 117 1.13 -4.88 -7.43
C ALA A 117 0.62 -4.75 -5.97
N PRO A 118 -0.69 -4.61 -5.73
CA PRO A 118 -1.22 -4.53 -4.37
C PRO A 118 -1.12 -5.88 -3.65
N ALA A 119 -1.12 -5.85 -2.32
CA ALA A 119 -1.20 -7.05 -1.51
C ALA A 119 -2.56 -7.77 -1.69
N LEU A 120 -2.58 -9.09 -1.47
CA LEU A 120 -3.79 -9.91 -1.69
C LEU A 120 -4.88 -9.63 -0.65
N ASP A 121 -4.50 -9.21 0.54
CA ASP A 121 -5.36 -8.83 1.65
C ASP A 121 -5.91 -7.40 1.55
N GLU A 122 -5.41 -6.62 0.59
CA GLU A 122 -5.85 -5.24 0.39
C GLU A 122 -7.32 -5.16 -0.03
N ILE A 123 -8.03 -4.16 0.50
CA ILE A 123 -9.46 -3.98 0.23
C ILE A 123 -9.67 -3.21 -1.07
N VAL A 124 -10.46 -3.77 -1.99
CA VAL A 124 -10.69 -3.20 -3.32
C VAL A 124 -11.33 -1.81 -3.26
N GLY A 125 -12.14 -1.54 -2.23
CA GLY A 125 -12.70 -0.22 -1.95
C GLY A 125 -11.64 0.84 -1.65
N ASN A 126 -10.59 0.49 -0.90
CA ASN A 126 -9.47 1.39 -0.60
C ASN A 126 -8.70 1.69 -1.88
N LEU A 127 -8.39 0.66 -2.68
CA LEU A 127 -7.70 0.81 -3.96
C LEU A 127 -8.49 1.71 -4.92
N HIS A 128 -9.81 1.54 -5.01
CA HIS A 128 -10.66 2.40 -5.83
C HIS A 128 -10.67 3.84 -5.32
N ARG A 129 -10.75 4.07 -4.00
CA ARG A 129 -10.74 5.41 -3.43
C ARG A 129 -9.45 6.17 -3.75
N CYS A 130 -8.31 5.50 -3.67
CA CYS A 130 -7.00 6.12 -3.83
C CYS A 130 -6.51 6.17 -5.29
N PHE A 131 -6.88 5.18 -6.12
CA PHE A 131 -6.27 4.97 -7.45
C PHE A 131 -7.29 4.89 -8.60
N LYS A 132 -8.53 5.34 -8.39
CA LYS A 132 -9.49 5.46 -9.50
C LYS A 132 -9.03 6.46 -10.56
N ASP A 133 -9.34 6.14 -11.80
CA ASP A 133 -9.19 7.03 -12.95
C ASP A 133 -10.28 8.13 -12.95
N SER A 134 -10.12 9.11 -13.84
CA SER A 134 -11.09 10.20 -14.10
C SER A 134 -12.51 9.70 -14.41
N ASN A 135 -12.63 8.46 -14.87
CA ASN A 135 -13.90 7.79 -15.16
C ASN A 135 -14.50 7.03 -13.95
N ASP A 136 -14.00 7.23 -12.73
CA ASP A 136 -14.39 6.49 -11.52
C ASP A 136 -14.19 4.96 -11.64
N ARG A 137 -13.14 4.54 -12.36
CA ARG A 137 -12.80 3.11 -12.56
C ARG A 137 -11.42 2.80 -11.98
N LEU A 138 -11.28 1.66 -11.33
CA LEU A 138 -9.98 1.14 -10.92
C LEU A 138 -9.39 0.34 -12.08
N ILE A 139 -8.25 0.77 -12.64
CA ILE A 139 -7.61 0.04 -13.74
C ILE A 139 -6.69 -1.03 -13.15
N VAL A 140 -6.91 -2.28 -13.54
CA VAL A 140 -6.14 -3.45 -13.15
C VAL A 140 -5.52 -4.06 -14.39
N SER A 141 -4.23 -3.81 -14.57
CA SER A 141 -3.41 -4.37 -15.63
C SER A 141 -2.97 -5.78 -15.24
N TYR A 142 -3.08 -6.76 -16.13
CA TYR A 142 -2.65 -8.13 -15.86
C TYR A 142 -1.70 -8.67 -16.92
N SER A 143 -0.75 -9.51 -16.49
CA SER A 143 0.23 -10.17 -17.34
C SER A 143 0.56 -11.58 -16.84
N MET A 144 0.96 -12.48 -17.74
CA MET A 144 1.46 -13.82 -17.38
C MET A 144 2.91 -13.79 -16.93
N THR A 145 3.68 -12.82 -17.42
CA THR A 145 5.08 -12.58 -17.03
C THR A 145 5.16 -11.33 -16.16
N PRO A 146 6.12 -11.23 -15.24
CA PRO A 146 6.38 -9.98 -14.54
C PRO A 146 6.73 -8.90 -15.59
N ALA A 147 6.05 -7.76 -15.51
CA ALA A 147 6.17 -6.69 -16.51
C ALA A 147 6.71 -5.38 -15.92
N PHE A 148 6.56 -5.19 -14.61
CA PHE A 148 7.01 -4.02 -13.88
C PHE A 148 7.65 -4.50 -12.57
N GLY A 149 8.95 -4.28 -12.42
CA GLY A 149 9.79 -4.70 -11.30
C GLY A 149 11.13 -4.00 -11.38
#